data_AF-A0A5T6ZFP0-F1
#
_entry.id   AF-A0A5T6ZFP0-F1
#
_cell.length_a   1.000
_cell.length_b   1.000
_cell.length_c   1.000
_cell.angle_alpha   90.00
_cell.angle_beta   90.00
_cell.angle_gamma   90.00
#
_symmetry.space_group_name_H-M   'P 1'
#
loop_
_entity.id
_entity.type
_entity.pdbx_description
1 polymer ?
#
loop_
_entity_poly.entity_id
_entity_poly.type
_entity_poly.pdbx_seq_one_letter_code
_entity_poly.pdbx_strand_id
1 'polypeptide(L)'
;MGKLGGEMKALAKHCGGSHKTVHDRIHIVQRFDHHLRALNVHIQRVAQIKVRHIESYIHERLAQGIGKRTLQNEMASLRAVLQQAGRKQVAEHEWLTNKSLGLSGASRSGTRQAITPEHYHHVLETARMKDPGLAAALELARLMGLRSQEAV
;
A
#
# COMPACT_ATOMS: atom_id res chain seq x y z
N MET A 1 15.74 -8.99 8.16
CA MET A 1 15.96 -7.81 7.29
C MET A 1 17.43 -7.45 7.34
N GLY A 2 18.08 -7.23 6.20
CA GLY A 2 19.44 -6.70 6.18
C GLY A 2 19.48 -5.20 6.39
N LYS A 3 20.67 -4.61 6.30
CA LYS A 3 20.93 -3.20 6.66
C LYS A 3 20.03 -2.21 5.91
N LEU A 4 19.84 -2.38 4.60
CA LEU A 4 18.97 -1.52 3.79
C LEU A 4 17.53 -1.54 4.30
N GLY A 5 16.91 -2.72 4.39
CA GLY A 5 15.55 -2.85 4.88
C GLY A 5 15.35 -2.22 6.27
N GLY A 6 16.33 -2.39 7.17
CA GLY A 6 16.33 -1.76 8.49
C GLY A 6 16.30 -0.22 8.42
N GLU A 7 17.19 0.37 7.62
CA GLU A 7 17.24 1.82 7.40
C GLU A 7 15.93 2.34 6.77
N MET A 8 15.43 1.67 5.72
CA MET A 8 14.18 2.06 5.06
C MET A 8 12.97 1.97 6.01
N LYS A 9 12.92 0.97 6.90
CA LYS A 9 11.87 0.84 7.92
C LYS A 9 11.91 2.01 8.91
N ALA A 10 13.09 2.43 9.34
CA ALA A 10 13.24 3.59 10.22
C ALA A 10 12.75 4.86 9.52
N LEU A 11 13.20 5.10 8.29
CA LEU A 11 12.76 6.24 7.48
C LEU A 11 11.24 6.23 7.24
N ALA A 12 10.66 5.07 6.96
CA ALA A 12 9.22 4.92 6.78
C ALA A 12 8.41 5.33 8.02
N LYS A 13 8.94 5.09 9.23
CA LYS A 13 8.35 5.58 10.48
C LYS A 13 8.50 7.10 10.63
N HIS A 14 9.68 7.64 10.29
CA HIS A 14 9.94 9.08 10.36
C HIS A 14 9.10 9.92 9.38
N CYS A 15 8.65 9.34 8.26
CA CYS A 15 7.68 10.00 7.37
C CYS A 15 6.34 10.33 8.05
N GLY A 16 6.03 9.72 9.20
CA GLY A 16 4.78 9.95 9.94
C GLY A 16 3.52 9.46 9.22
N GLY A 17 2.37 9.94 9.71
CA GLY A 17 1.03 9.54 9.28
C GLY A 17 0.33 8.61 10.27
N SER A 18 -0.89 8.18 9.92
CA SER A 18 -1.65 7.26 10.76
C SER A 18 -0.94 5.91 10.89
N HIS A 19 -1.24 5.15 11.95
CA HIS A 19 -0.66 3.83 12.19
C HIS A 19 -0.74 2.92 10.95
N LYS A 20 -1.90 2.88 10.29
CA LYS A 20 -2.10 2.12 9.05
C LYS A 20 -1.20 2.61 7.90
N THR A 21 -1.04 3.91 7.75
CA THR A 21 -0.21 4.49 6.68
C THR A 21 1.27 4.13 6.88
N VAL A 22 1.76 4.23 8.12
CA VAL A 22 3.13 3.83 8.47
C VAL A 22 3.33 2.33 8.26
N HIS A 23 2.38 1.52 8.71
CA HIS A 23 2.39 0.07 8.53
C HIS A 23 2.45 -0.34 7.05
N ASP A 24 1.56 0.20 6.22
CA ASP A 24 1.52 -0.09 4.78
C ASP A 24 2.83 0.34 4.10
N ARG A 25 3.39 1.50 4.47
CA ARG A 25 4.68 1.99 3.96
C ARG A 25 5.85 1.06 4.34
N ILE A 26 5.87 0.54 5.58
CA ILE A 26 6.88 -0.43 6.03
C ILE A 26 6.82 -1.71 5.19
N HIS A 27 5.62 -2.22 4.90
CA HIS A 27 5.47 -3.40 4.05
C HIS A 27 5.96 -3.16 2.62
N ILE A 28 5.73 -1.96 2.07
CA ILE A 28 6.19 -1.59 0.73
C ILE A 28 7.73 -1.57 0.68
N VAL A 29 8.40 -0.91 1.64
CA VAL A 29 9.87 -0.85 1.62
C VAL A 29 10.53 -2.20 1.91
N GLN A 30 9.90 -3.05 2.72
CA GLN A 30 10.36 -4.42 2.95
C GLN A 30 10.30 -5.26 1.68
N ARG A 31 9.21 -5.12 0.93
CA ARG A 31 9.04 -5.82 -0.35
C ARG A 31 10.04 -5.35 -1.39
N PHE A 32 10.32 -4.04 -1.42
CA PHE A 32 11.39 -3.49 -2.25
C PHE A 32 12.78 -4.04 -1.86
N ASP A 33 13.12 -4.09 -0.57
CA ASP A 33 14.39 -4.72 -0.11
C ASP A 33 14.46 -6.21 -0.51
N HIS A 34 13.33 -6.93 -0.46
CA HIS A 34 13.27 -8.33 -0.91
C HIS A 34 13.50 -8.46 -2.43
N HIS A 35 12.87 -7.61 -3.24
CA HIS A 35 13.10 -7.55 -4.69
C HIS A 35 14.58 -7.39 -5.05
N LEU A 36 15.27 -6.45 -4.39
CA LEU A 36 16.70 -6.23 -4.64
C LEU A 36 17.54 -7.46 -4.29
N ARG A 37 17.23 -8.15 -3.20
CA ARG A 37 17.92 -9.41 -2.85
C ARG A 37 17.68 -10.50 -3.88
N ALA A 38 16.45 -10.64 -4.38
CA ALA A 38 16.11 -11.64 -5.40
C ALA A 38 16.91 -11.43 -6.70
N LEU A 39 17.26 -10.17 -7.01
CA LEU A 39 18.13 -9.81 -8.14
C LEU A 39 19.64 -9.85 -7.81
N ASN A 40 20.04 -10.39 -6.65
CA ASN A 40 21.42 -10.37 -6.15
C ASN A 40 22.03 -8.95 -6.04
N VAL A 41 21.19 -7.94 -5.81
CA VAL A 41 21.62 -6.55 -5.59
C VAL A 41 21.86 -6.32 -4.09
N HIS A 42 23.13 -6.34 -3.68
CA HIS A 42 23.53 -6.24 -2.28
C HIS A 42 23.90 -4.81 -1.87
N ILE A 43 22.93 -3.90 -1.87
CA ILE A 43 23.12 -2.55 -1.30
C ILE A 43 22.80 -2.55 0.21
N GLN A 44 23.51 -1.71 0.96
CA GLN A 44 23.37 -1.62 2.42
C GLN A 44 22.71 -0.33 2.88
N ARG A 45 22.74 0.72 2.05
CA ARG A 45 22.25 2.05 2.41
C ARG A 45 21.28 2.62 1.38
N VAL A 46 20.32 3.41 1.83
CA VAL A 46 19.36 4.14 0.97
C VAL A 46 20.09 5.07 -0.01
N ALA A 47 21.25 5.62 0.39
CA ALA A 47 22.17 6.40 -0.46
C ALA A 47 22.67 5.66 -1.72
N GLN A 48 22.59 4.33 -1.76
CA GLN A 48 23.04 3.50 -2.89
C GLN A 48 21.90 3.11 -3.84
N ILE A 49 20.64 3.41 -3.50
CA ILE A 49 19.50 3.15 -4.39
C ILE A 49 19.67 3.95 -5.70
N LYS A 50 19.53 3.30 -6.84
CA LYS A 50 19.56 3.94 -8.16
C LYS A 50 18.15 3.93 -8.75
N VAL A 51 17.89 4.84 -9.68
CA VAL A 51 16.63 4.93 -10.44
C VAL A 51 16.22 3.55 -10.99
N ARG A 52 17.15 2.86 -11.66
CA ARG A 52 16.96 1.51 -12.21
C ARG A 52 16.48 0.46 -11.20
N HIS A 53 16.80 0.60 -9.92
CA HIS A 53 16.36 -0.36 -8.89
C HIS A 53 14.85 -0.22 -8.63
N ILE A 54 14.36 1.01 -8.56
CA ILE A 54 12.94 1.32 -8.37
C ILE A 54 12.16 0.99 -9.64
N GLU A 55 12.71 1.34 -10.80
CA GLU A 55 12.16 1.01 -12.09
C GLU A 55 11.99 -0.51 -12.26
N SER A 56 13.04 -1.30 -12.01
CA SER A 56 12.98 -2.76 -12.07
C SER A 56 11.92 -3.33 -11.13
N TYR A 57 11.81 -2.81 -9.91
CA TYR A 57 10.79 -3.22 -8.95
C TYR A 57 9.38 -2.98 -9.50
N ILE A 58 9.10 -1.78 -10.03
CA ILE A 58 7.76 -1.48 -10.56
C ILE A 58 7.43 -2.34 -11.79
N HIS A 59 8.39 -2.59 -12.67
CA HIS A 59 8.19 -3.47 -13.81
C HIS A 59 7.90 -4.92 -13.40
N GLU A 60 8.60 -5.46 -12.40
CA GLU A 60 8.30 -6.79 -11.86
C GLU A 60 6.87 -6.84 -11.29
N ARG A 61 6.47 -5.81 -10.52
CA ARG A 61 5.13 -5.75 -9.95
C ARG A 61 4.04 -5.59 -11.01
N LEU A 62 4.33 -4.90 -12.12
CA LEU A 62 3.45 -4.86 -13.29
C LEU A 62 3.32 -6.24 -13.94
N ALA A 63 4.44 -6.96 -14.10
CA ALA A 63 4.45 -8.32 -14.66
C ALA A 63 3.67 -9.33 -13.79
N GLN A 64 3.62 -9.10 -12.47
CA GLN A 64 2.78 -9.86 -11.54
C GLN A 64 1.28 -9.52 -11.65
N GLY A 65 0.88 -8.60 -12.53
CA GLY A 65 -0.52 -8.20 -12.71
C GLY A 65 -1.06 -7.29 -11.60
N ILE A 66 -0.19 -6.66 -10.81
CA ILE A 66 -0.63 -5.77 -9.74
C ILE A 66 -1.27 -4.52 -10.32
N GLY A 67 -2.46 -4.19 -9.81
CA GLY A 67 -3.23 -3.04 -10.28
C GLY A 67 -2.47 -1.71 -10.18
N LYS A 68 -2.56 -0.90 -11.25
CA LYS A 68 -1.87 0.40 -11.37
C LYS A 68 -2.09 1.31 -10.15
N ARG A 69 -3.30 1.34 -9.58
CA ARG A 69 -3.61 2.18 -8.40
C ARG A 69 -2.79 1.77 -7.18
N THR A 70 -2.58 0.46 -6.98
CA THR A 70 -1.72 -0.06 -5.92
C THR A 70 -0.28 0.37 -6.16
N LEU A 71 0.23 0.21 -7.38
CA LEU A 71 1.60 0.62 -7.72
C LEU A 71 1.82 2.12 -7.58
N GLN A 72 0.82 2.96 -7.85
CA GLN A 72 0.88 4.39 -7.57
C GLN A 72 1.05 4.67 -6.07
N ASN A 73 0.36 3.92 -5.19
CA ASN A 73 0.53 4.04 -3.73
C ASN A 73 1.92 3.56 -3.28
N GLU A 74 2.43 2.49 -3.90
CA GLU A 74 3.78 2.01 -3.64
C GLU A 74 4.83 3.04 -4.04
N MET A 75 4.71 3.63 -5.23
CA MET A 75 5.57 4.72 -5.67
C MET A 75 5.49 5.95 -4.77
N ALA A 76 4.30 6.36 -4.34
CA ALA A 76 4.16 7.46 -3.39
C ALA A 76 4.89 7.17 -2.06
N SER A 77 4.79 5.93 -1.58
CA SER A 77 5.48 5.47 -0.36
C SER A 77 7.01 5.47 -0.53
N LEU A 78 7.51 4.93 -1.64
CA LEU A 78 8.94 4.90 -1.95
C LEU A 78 9.51 6.31 -2.12
N ARG A 79 8.81 7.21 -2.83
CA ARG A 79 9.24 8.61 -3.00
C ARG A 79 9.36 9.32 -1.65
N ALA A 80 8.36 9.17 -0.78
CA ALA A 80 8.40 9.79 0.54
C ALA A 80 9.58 9.27 1.39
N VAL A 81 9.89 7.98 1.35
CA VAL A 81 11.04 7.40 2.06
C VAL A 81 12.37 7.91 1.49
N LEU A 82 12.47 8.03 0.17
CA LEU A 82 13.67 8.58 -0.49
C LEU A 82 13.85 10.06 -0.16
N GLN A 83 12.77 10.86 -0.19
CA GLN A 83 12.81 12.27 0.19
C GLN A 83 13.21 12.43 1.67
N GLN A 84 12.64 11.61 2.57
CA GLN A 84 13.03 11.59 4.00
C GLN A 84 14.51 11.26 4.20
N ALA A 85 15.11 10.47 3.30
CA ALA A 85 16.53 10.16 3.29
C ALA A 85 17.40 11.20 2.57
N GLY A 86 16.85 12.36 2.21
CA GLY A 86 17.55 13.41 1.46
C GLY A 86 17.81 13.08 -0.02
N ARG A 87 17.11 12.09 -0.58
CA ARG A 87 17.32 11.60 -1.96
C ARG A 87 16.28 12.12 -2.95
N LYS A 88 15.97 13.41 -2.87
CA LYS A 88 14.96 14.08 -3.69
C LYS A 88 15.22 13.91 -5.19
N GLN A 89 16.48 13.99 -5.62
CA GLN A 89 16.93 13.78 -7.00
C GLN A 89 16.59 12.40 -7.57
N VAL A 90 16.57 11.36 -6.73
CA VAL A 90 16.11 10.03 -7.17
C VAL A 90 14.60 9.97 -7.14
N ALA A 91 13.96 10.48 -6.08
CA ALA A 91 12.52 10.43 -5.91
C ALA A 91 11.72 11.16 -7.01
N GLU A 92 12.28 12.25 -7.54
CA GLU A 92 11.65 13.13 -8.54
C GLU A 92 12.21 12.92 -9.95
N HIS A 93 13.01 11.86 -10.15
CA HIS A 93 13.59 11.56 -11.45
C HIS A 93 12.50 11.34 -12.52
N GLU A 94 12.72 11.86 -13.73
CA GLU A 94 11.76 11.82 -14.85
C GLU A 94 11.31 10.39 -15.22
N TRP A 95 12.21 9.41 -15.14
CA TRP A 95 11.90 8.00 -15.40
C TRP A 95 11.06 7.34 -14.30
N LEU A 96 10.99 7.94 -13.11
CA LEU A 96 10.16 7.44 -12.01
C LEU A 96 8.81 8.14 -11.92
N THR A 97 8.41 8.94 -12.91
CA THR A 97 7.04 9.45 -12.96
C THR A 97 6.05 8.31 -13.24
N ASN A 98 4.80 8.46 -12.79
CA ASN A 98 3.77 7.46 -13.07
C ASN A 98 3.54 7.27 -14.58
N LYS A 99 3.78 8.32 -15.39
CA LYS A 99 3.68 8.25 -16.85
C LYS A 99 4.80 7.39 -17.42
N SER A 100 6.05 7.67 -17.06
CA SER A 100 7.22 6.93 -17.53
C SER A 100 7.19 5.45 -17.12
N LEU A 101 6.64 5.16 -15.93
CA LEU A 101 6.48 3.79 -15.42
C LEU A 101 5.23 3.05 -15.95
N GLY A 102 4.49 3.61 -16.91
CA GLY A 102 3.28 2.97 -17.45
C GLY A 102 2.09 2.89 -16.47
N LEU A 103 2.14 3.63 -15.35
CA LEU A 103 1.13 3.64 -14.28
C LEU A 103 0.00 4.65 -14.53
N SER A 104 -0.03 5.30 -15.69
CA SER A 104 -1.10 6.23 -16.09
C SER A 104 -2.43 5.52 -16.37
N GLY A 105 -3.52 6.28 -16.29
CA GLY A 105 -4.88 5.83 -16.64
C GLY A 105 -5.57 4.98 -15.57
N ALA A 106 -5.07 4.97 -14.33
CA ALA A 106 -5.76 4.29 -13.24
C ALA A 106 -7.04 5.06 -12.83
N SER A 107 -8.18 4.38 -12.81
CA SER A 107 -9.43 4.96 -12.30
C SER A 107 -9.44 5.01 -10.77
N ARG A 108 -10.06 6.04 -10.22
CA ARG A 108 -10.41 6.11 -8.79
C ARG A 108 -11.76 5.44 -8.48
N SER A 109 -12.57 5.19 -9.51
CA SER A 109 -13.84 4.48 -9.36
C SER A 109 -13.52 3.02 -9.04
N GLY A 110 -13.87 2.61 -7.82
CA GLY A 110 -13.74 1.21 -7.41
C GLY A 110 -14.75 0.32 -8.12
N THR A 111 -14.54 -0.99 -8.03
CA THR A 111 -15.45 -2.02 -8.58
C THR A 111 -16.52 -2.48 -7.59
N ARG A 112 -16.46 -2.00 -6.34
CA ARG A 112 -17.38 -2.40 -5.26
C ARG A 112 -18.74 -1.77 -5.49
N GLN A 113 -19.79 -2.56 -5.30
CA GLN A 113 -21.18 -2.14 -5.41
C GLN A 113 -21.83 -2.08 -4.02
N ALA A 114 -22.93 -1.31 -3.91
CA ALA A 114 -23.73 -1.28 -2.70
C ALA A 114 -24.40 -2.64 -2.46
N ILE A 115 -24.44 -3.08 -1.20
CA ILE A 115 -25.13 -4.31 -0.81
C ILE A 115 -26.65 -4.15 -1.02
N THR A 116 -27.30 -5.18 -1.57
CA THR A 116 -28.77 -5.19 -1.71
C THR A 116 -29.44 -5.43 -0.36
N PRO A 117 -30.68 -4.95 -0.13
CA PRO A 117 -31.41 -5.20 1.10
C PRO A 117 -31.55 -6.69 1.42
N GLU A 118 -31.83 -7.52 0.42
CA GLU A 118 -32.05 -8.96 0.57
C GLU A 118 -30.77 -9.66 1.03
N HIS A 119 -29.64 -9.31 0.42
CA HIS A 119 -28.35 -9.87 0.80
C HIS A 119 -27.94 -9.40 2.21
N TYR A 120 -28.23 -8.15 2.56
CA TYR A 120 -27.99 -7.63 3.91
C TYR A 120 -28.79 -8.41 4.96
N HIS A 121 -30.08 -8.67 4.73
CA HIS A 121 -30.91 -9.43 5.67
C HIS A 121 -30.37 -10.86 5.87
N HIS A 122 -30.01 -11.55 4.80
CA HIS A 122 -29.42 -12.89 4.89
C HIS A 122 -28.10 -12.91 5.71
N VAL A 123 -27.23 -11.92 5.49
CA VAL A 123 -25.98 -11.78 6.26
C VAL A 123 -26.27 -11.47 7.73
N LEU A 124 -27.26 -10.63 8.02
CA LEU A 124 -27.64 -10.27 9.39
C LEU A 124 -28.19 -11.47 10.17
N GLU A 125 -29.04 -12.30 9.56
CA GLU A 125 -29.53 -13.54 10.18
C GLU A 125 -28.38 -14.50 10.51
N THR A 126 -27.45 -14.66 9.56
CA THR A 126 -26.25 -15.47 9.76
C THR A 126 -25.38 -14.92 10.89
N ALA A 127 -25.22 -13.60 10.97
CA ALA A 127 -24.48 -12.94 12.04
C ALA A 127 -25.13 -13.16 13.41
N ARG A 128 -26.45 -13.03 13.53
CA ARG A 128 -27.20 -13.25 14.78
C ARG A 128 -27.01 -14.66 15.33
N MET A 129 -26.99 -15.67 14.46
CA MET A 129 -26.74 -17.06 14.88
C MET A 129 -25.30 -17.29 15.33
N LYS A 130 -24.34 -16.51 14.80
CA LYS A 130 -22.91 -16.70 15.05
C LYS A 130 -22.41 -15.92 16.26
N ASP A 131 -22.76 -14.65 16.33
CA ASP A 131 -22.32 -13.73 17.39
C ASP A 131 -23.26 -12.51 17.48
N PRO A 132 -23.92 -12.29 18.63
CA PRO A 132 -24.80 -11.13 18.82
C PRO A 132 -24.09 -9.78 18.64
N GLY A 133 -22.80 -9.68 18.99
CA GLY A 133 -22.01 -8.46 18.84
C GLY A 133 -21.79 -8.08 17.36
N LEU A 134 -21.50 -9.07 16.52
CA LEU A 134 -21.38 -8.90 15.07
C LEU A 134 -22.70 -8.42 14.46
N ALA A 135 -23.83 -8.98 14.88
CA ALA A 135 -25.14 -8.53 14.42
C ALA A 135 -25.40 -7.07 14.78
N ALA A 136 -25.13 -6.68 16.04
CA ALA A 136 -25.26 -5.30 16.49
C ALA A 136 -24.36 -4.34 15.70
N ALA A 137 -23.11 -4.73 15.43
CA ALA A 137 -22.18 -3.93 14.63
C ALA A 137 -22.67 -3.73 13.18
N LEU A 138 -23.25 -4.77 12.56
CA LEU A 138 -23.84 -4.68 11.22
C LEU A 138 -25.04 -3.73 11.18
N GLU A 139 -25.94 -3.82 12.17
CA GLU A 139 -27.11 -2.96 12.29
C GLU A 139 -26.71 -1.49 12.48
N LEU A 140 -25.78 -1.21 13.39
CA LEU A 140 -25.24 0.13 13.61
C LEU A 140 -24.55 0.67 12.35
N ALA A 141 -23.71 -0.13 11.69
CA ALA A 141 -23.04 0.28 10.46
C ALA A 141 -24.03 0.62 9.34
N ARG A 142 -25.13 -0.13 9.21
CA ARG A 142 -26.18 0.11 8.21
C ARG A 142 -26.96 1.39 8.49
N LEU A 143 -27.33 1.64 9.74
CA LEU A 143 -28.13 2.80 10.14
C LEU A 143 -27.35 4.10 10.12
N MET A 144 -26.09 4.07 10.57
CA MET A 144 -25.26 5.27 10.73
C MET A 144 -24.25 5.48 9.60
N GLY A 145 -24.11 4.51 8.68
CA GLY A 145 -23.14 4.58 7.59
C GLY A 145 -21.69 4.44 8.05
N LEU A 146 -21.44 3.64 9.10
CA LEU A 146 -20.10 3.49 9.70
C LEU A 146 -19.16 2.69 8.79
N ARG A 147 -17.88 3.05 8.81
CA ARG A 147 -16.81 2.19 8.27
C ARG A 147 -16.59 1.00 9.20
N SER A 148 -16.03 -0.08 8.66
CA SER A 148 -15.81 -1.32 9.41
C SER A 148 -14.95 -1.14 10.67
N GLN A 149 -14.02 -0.17 10.69
CA GLN A 149 -13.20 0.13 11.87
C GLN A 149 -13.85 1.12 12.86
N GLU A 150 -14.95 1.76 12.46
CA GLU A 150 -15.70 2.67 13.33
C GLU A 150 -16.81 1.93 14.09
N ALA A 151 -17.25 0.77 13.57
CA ALA A 151 -18.27 -0.08 14.17
C ALA A 151 -17.74 -1.07 15.22
N VAL A 152 -16.42 -1.11 15.45
CA VAL A 152 -15.71 -2.02 16.38
C VAL A 152 -14.78 -1.23 17.29
#